data_AF-A0A813LCQ4-F1
#
_entry.id   AF-A0A813LCQ4-F1
#
_cell.length_a   1.000
_cell.length_b   1.000
_cell.length_c   1.000
_cell.angle_alpha   90.00
_cell.angle_beta   90.00
_cell.angle_gamma   90.00
#
_symmetry.space_group_name_H-M   'P 1'
#
loop_
_entity.id
_entity.type
_entity.pdbx_description
1 polymer ?
#
loop_
_entity_poly.entity_id
_entity_poly.type
_entity_poly.pdbx_seq_one_letter_code
_entity_poly.pdbx_strand_id
1 'polypeptide(L)'
;MVPMVGLAYWPLLLWVPLLAAQCLTAVYLGSGMQGALRSITGLLVDTPVAGFLKIVWVVLLVLCLDCLRGVFTGARAPSDGLPNAQMFETYAAKEGALVMALNLVAMMAVQAMHVVTGKCIKLELHMDILKRQAQQQGQFAKQLLEADEKKATSGVPLESKMPETKANGAEGEAESEMRKRD
;
A
#
# COMPACT_ATOMS: atom_id res chain seq x y z
N MET A 1 1.69 -42.13 -11.51
CA MET A 1 1.87 -40.76 -10.98
C MET A 1 2.20 -39.69 -12.05
N VAL A 2 2.62 -40.06 -13.27
CA VAL A 2 3.01 -39.13 -14.35
C VAL A 2 1.92 -38.14 -14.85
N PRO A 3 0.63 -38.50 -15.02
CA PRO A 3 -0.36 -37.54 -15.57
C PRO A 3 -0.73 -36.40 -14.61
N MET A 4 -0.41 -36.51 -13.31
CA MET A 4 -0.70 -35.48 -12.32
C MET A 4 0.31 -34.31 -12.37
N VAL A 5 1.54 -34.55 -12.83
CA VAL A 5 2.56 -33.50 -12.97
C VAL A 5 2.17 -32.53 -14.09
N GLY A 6 1.62 -33.04 -15.19
CA GLY A 6 1.09 -32.24 -16.31
C GLY A 6 0.05 -31.19 -15.86
N LEU A 7 -0.82 -31.58 -14.92
CA LEU A 7 -1.85 -30.72 -14.34
C LEU A 7 -1.27 -29.58 -13.48
N ALA A 8 -0.08 -29.78 -12.90
CA ALA A 8 0.58 -28.78 -12.06
C ALA A 8 1.26 -27.66 -12.86
N TYR A 9 1.63 -27.89 -14.11
CA TYR A 9 2.20 -26.84 -14.96
C TYR A 9 1.17 -25.79 -15.35
N TRP A 10 -0.11 -26.15 -15.46
CA TRP A 10 -1.15 -25.22 -15.88
C TRP A 10 -1.30 -24.02 -14.94
N PRO A 11 -1.44 -24.21 -13.61
CA PRO A 11 -1.39 -23.09 -12.66
C PRO A 11 -0.07 -22.31 -12.75
N LEU A 12 1.07 -22.99 -12.91
CA LEU A 12 2.38 -22.34 -12.97
C LEU A 12 2.48 -21.36 -14.15
N LEU A 13 1.90 -21.75 -15.28
CA LEU A 13 1.84 -20.95 -16.51
C LEU A 13 0.97 -19.70 -16.34
N LEU A 14 -0.01 -19.74 -15.44
CA LEU A 14 -0.80 -18.57 -15.04
C LEU A 14 -0.05 -17.70 -14.03
N TRP A 15 0.55 -18.31 -13.00
CA TRP A 15 1.15 -17.60 -11.87
C TRP A 15 2.44 -16.87 -12.22
N VAL A 16 3.31 -17.48 -13.04
CA VAL A 16 4.63 -16.91 -13.35
C VAL A 16 4.52 -15.60 -14.13
N PRO A 17 3.72 -15.48 -15.21
CA PRO A 17 3.51 -14.20 -15.89
C PRO A 17 2.85 -13.15 -14.99
N LEU A 18 1.92 -13.58 -14.12
CA LEU A 18 1.26 -12.68 -13.18
C LEU A 18 2.24 -12.08 -12.17
N LEU A 19 3.12 -12.91 -11.61
CA LEU A 19 4.21 -12.50 -10.72
C LEU A 19 5.20 -11.59 -11.44
N ALA A 20 5.60 -11.96 -12.66
CA ALA A 20 6.49 -11.14 -13.47
C ALA A 20 5.87 -9.75 -13.73
N ALA A 21 4.58 -9.67 -14.07
CA ALA A 21 3.88 -8.42 -14.28
C ALA A 21 3.75 -7.59 -13.00
N GLN A 22 3.46 -8.22 -11.85
CA GLN A 22 3.44 -7.56 -10.55
C GLN A 22 4.81 -7.02 -10.14
N CYS A 23 5.89 -7.79 -10.34
CA CYS A 23 7.25 -7.35 -10.06
C CYS A 23 7.68 -6.23 -11.02
N LEU A 24 7.39 -6.36 -12.31
CA LEU A 24 7.75 -5.34 -13.30
C LEU A 24 7.04 -4.03 -13.02
N THR A 25 5.76 -4.06 -12.66
CA THR A 25 5.04 -2.86 -12.25
C THR A 25 5.49 -2.29 -10.93
N ALA A 26 5.90 -3.12 -9.97
CA ALA A 26 6.48 -2.62 -8.73
C ALA A 26 7.80 -1.86 -8.96
N VAL A 27 8.64 -2.34 -9.87
CA VAL A 27 9.99 -1.79 -10.10
C VAL A 27 9.98 -0.62 -11.09
N TYR A 28 9.22 -0.71 -12.18
CA TYR A 28 9.35 0.21 -13.32
C TYR A 28 8.14 1.10 -13.57
N LEU A 29 6.98 0.80 -12.99
CA LEU A 29 5.73 1.51 -13.33
C LEU A 29 5.10 2.19 -12.12
N GLY A 30 4.59 3.39 -12.36
CA GLY A 30 3.94 4.20 -11.32
C GLY A 30 2.64 3.60 -10.79
N SER A 31 2.13 4.25 -9.75
CA SER A 31 0.92 3.92 -9.00
C SER A 31 -0.31 3.55 -9.85
N GLY A 32 -0.49 4.20 -11.00
CA GLY A 32 -1.60 3.92 -11.93
C GLY A 32 -1.58 2.50 -12.52
N MET A 33 -0.41 2.02 -12.95
CA MET A 33 -0.30 0.67 -13.53
C MET A 33 -0.36 -0.40 -12.43
N GLN A 34 0.20 -0.10 -11.26
CA GLN A 34 0.10 -0.95 -10.07
C GLN A 34 -1.36 -1.13 -9.63
N GLY A 35 -2.18 -0.08 -9.72
CA GLY A 35 -3.62 -0.14 -9.47
C GLY A 35 -4.38 -1.02 -10.46
N ALA A 36 -4.07 -0.92 -11.76
CA ALA A 36 -4.68 -1.76 -12.80
C ALA A 36 -4.35 -3.25 -12.60
N LEU A 37 -3.08 -3.57 -12.35
CA LEU A 37 -2.65 -4.93 -12.07
C LEU A 37 -3.25 -5.47 -10.77
N ARG A 38 -3.37 -4.64 -9.73
CA ARG A 38 -4.07 -4.99 -8.49
C ARG A 38 -5.55 -5.28 -8.74
N SER A 39 -6.22 -4.57 -9.65
CA SER A 39 -7.62 -4.84 -9.99
C SER A 39 -7.77 -6.20 -10.68
N ILE A 40 -6.85 -6.53 -11.59
CA ILE A 40 -6.83 -7.82 -12.28
C ILE A 40 -6.56 -8.96 -11.29
N THR A 41 -5.57 -8.80 -10.39
CA THR A 41 -5.30 -9.80 -9.35
C THR A 41 -6.38 -9.85 -8.27
N GLY A 42 -7.05 -8.74 -8.00
CA GLY A 42 -8.21 -8.69 -7.10
C GLY A 42 -9.37 -9.56 -7.61
N LEU A 43 -9.54 -9.67 -8.93
CA LEU A 43 -10.54 -10.55 -9.53
C LEU A 43 -10.24 -12.04 -9.29
N LEU A 44 -8.98 -12.41 -9.05
CA LEU A 44 -8.55 -13.77 -8.71
C LEU A 44 -8.46 -14.02 -7.19
N VAL A 45 -8.12 -12.99 -6.41
CA VAL A 45 -7.80 -13.12 -4.97
C VAL A 45 -8.95 -12.68 -4.06
N ASP A 46 -9.77 -11.71 -4.48
CA ASP A 46 -10.85 -11.14 -3.66
C ASP A 46 -12.25 -11.68 -4.05
N THR A 47 -12.35 -12.53 -5.07
CA THR A 47 -13.61 -13.20 -5.48
C THR A 47 -13.83 -14.52 -4.74
N PRO A 48 -15.06 -15.10 -4.73
CA PRO A 48 -15.31 -16.43 -4.17
C PRO A 48 -14.46 -17.54 -4.78
N VAL A 49 -13.88 -17.29 -5.97
CA VAL A 49 -12.85 -18.14 -6.60
C VAL A 49 -11.65 -18.35 -5.68
N ALA A 50 -11.30 -17.38 -4.82
CA ALA A 50 -10.23 -17.51 -3.84
C ALA A 50 -10.50 -18.60 -2.78
N GLY A 51 -11.77 -18.87 -2.46
CA GLY A 51 -12.16 -19.98 -1.59
C GLY A 51 -11.84 -21.33 -2.23
N PHE A 52 -12.19 -21.48 -3.51
CA PHE A 52 -11.82 -22.66 -4.31
C PHE A 52 -10.30 -22.79 -4.45
N LEU A 53 -9.60 -21.68 -4.70
CA LEU A 53 -8.14 -21.63 -4.83
C LEU A 53 -7.43 -22.09 -3.55
N LYS A 54 -7.96 -21.76 -2.37
CA LYS A 54 -7.44 -22.27 -1.08
C LYS A 54 -7.61 -23.79 -0.94
N ILE A 55 -8.74 -24.33 -1.37
CA ILE A 55 -8.97 -25.79 -1.36
C ILE A 55 -7.95 -26.48 -2.28
N VAL A 56 -7.81 -25.97 -3.50
CA VAL A 56 -6.81 -26.46 -4.47
C VAL A 56 -5.40 -26.36 -3.90
N TRP A 57 -5.08 -25.27 -3.19
CA TRP A 57 -3.79 -25.09 -2.53
C TRP A 57 -3.52 -26.11 -1.41
N VAL A 58 -4.52 -26.43 -0.58
CA VAL A 58 -4.39 -27.48 0.44
C VAL A 58 -4.19 -28.85 -0.21
N VAL A 59 -4.92 -29.15 -1.29
CA VAL A 59 -4.74 -30.41 -2.05
C VAL A 59 -3.34 -30.47 -2.66
N LEU A 60 -2.86 -29.39 -3.27
CA LEU A 60 -1.50 -29.24 -3.79
C LEU A 60 -0.44 -29.48 -2.72
N LEU A 61 -0.66 -28.99 -1.50
CA LEU A 61 0.23 -29.21 -0.37
C LEU A 61 0.28 -30.68 0.05
N VAL A 62 -0.87 -31.34 0.15
CA VAL A 62 -0.94 -32.78 0.46
C VAL A 62 -0.23 -33.60 -0.63
N LEU A 63 -0.47 -33.29 -1.90
CA LEU A 63 0.20 -33.96 -3.02
C LEU A 63 1.70 -33.70 -3.04
N CYS A 64 2.14 -32.48 -2.70
CA CYS A 64 3.56 -32.14 -2.56
C CYS A 64 4.22 -32.98 -1.47
N LEU A 65 3.56 -33.11 -0.31
CA LEU A 65 4.03 -33.95 0.80
C LEU A 65 4.07 -35.43 0.44
N ASP A 66 3.11 -35.92 -0.36
CA ASP A 66 3.11 -37.29 -0.86
C ASP A 66 4.27 -37.55 -1.85
N CYS A 67 4.53 -36.61 -2.77
CA CYS A 67 5.70 -36.65 -3.65
C CYS A 67 7.02 -36.60 -2.84
N LEU A 68 7.12 -35.71 -1.84
CA LEU A 68 8.26 -35.64 -0.93
C LEU A 68 8.47 -36.95 -0.17
N ARG A 69 7.38 -37.56 0.32
CA ARG A 69 7.43 -38.87 0.96
C ARG A 69 7.99 -39.91 0.00
N GLY A 70 7.51 -39.96 -1.25
CA GLY A 70 8.05 -40.84 -2.30
C GLY A 70 9.52 -40.63 -2.61
N VAL A 71 10.01 -39.38 -2.59
CA VAL A 71 11.43 -39.04 -2.75
C VAL A 71 12.28 -39.57 -1.58
N PHE A 72 11.78 -39.46 -0.34
CA PHE A 72 12.53 -39.90 0.86
C PHE A 72 12.39 -41.40 1.16
N THR A 73 11.29 -42.05 0.77
CA THR A 73 11.06 -43.48 1.01
C THR A 73 11.51 -44.35 -0.17
N GLY A 74 11.54 -43.82 -1.39
CA GLY A 74 11.98 -44.53 -2.60
C GLY A 74 13.44 -44.97 -2.59
N ALA A 75 14.27 -44.38 -1.73
CA ALA A 75 15.67 -44.78 -1.54
C ALA A 75 15.85 -46.12 -0.78
N ARG A 76 14.77 -46.74 -0.27
CA ARG A 76 14.82 -47.90 0.64
C ARG A 76 14.09 -49.17 0.16
N ALA A 77 13.46 -49.18 -1.02
CA ALA A 77 12.73 -50.36 -1.48
C ALA A 77 13.68 -51.45 -2.01
N PRO A 78 13.66 -52.70 -1.47
CA PRO A 78 14.44 -53.81 -2.01
C PRO A 78 13.84 -54.25 -3.35
N SER A 79 14.64 -54.30 -4.40
CA SER A 79 14.17 -54.43 -5.79
C SER A 79 13.99 -55.88 -6.23
N ASP A 80 12.74 -56.27 -6.51
CA ASP A 80 12.36 -57.41 -7.36
C ASP A 80 11.85 -56.96 -8.75
N GLY A 81 12.16 -55.71 -9.15
CA GLY A 81 11.72 -55.09 -10.40
C GLY A 81 12.85 -54.41 -11.18
N LEU A 82 12.69 -54.35 -12.51
CA LEU A 82 13.64 -53.79 -13.48
C LEU A 82 14.19 -52.42 -13.02
N PRO A 83 15.53 -52.25 -12.92
CA PRO A 83 16.17 -51.07 -12.31
C PRO A 83 15.84 -49.74 -13.01
N ASN A 84 15.50 -49.77 -14.30
CA ASN A 84 15.17 -48.56 -15.07
C ASN A 84 13.82 -47.95 -14.65
N ALA A 85 12.82 -48.76 -14.32
CA ALA A 85 11.49 -48.25 -13.97
C ALA A 85 11.49 -47.48 -12.64
N GLN A 86 12.28 -47.95 -11.66
CA GLN A 86 12.44 -47.28 -10.36
C GLN A 86 13.15 -45.93 -10.48
N MET A 87 14.17 -45.81 -11.34
CA MET A 87 14.83 -44.53 -11.57
C MET A 87 13.86 -43.50 -12.15
N PHE A 88 13.08 -43.85 -13.18
CA PHE A 88 12.08 -42.94 -13.76
C PHE A 88 11.04 -42.46 -12.75
N GLU A 89 10.59 -43.34 -11.85
CA GLU A 89 9.61 -42.99 -10.81
C GLU A 89 10.18 -41.99 -9.79
N THR A 90 11.43 -42.17 -9.36
CA THR A 90 12.10 -41.23 -8.45
C THR A 90 12.35 -39.86 -9.09
N TYR A 91 12.70 -39.80 -10.37
CA TYR A 91 12.85 -38.52 -11.10
C TYR A 91 11.51 -37.80 -11.25
N ALA A 92 10.44 -38.52 -11.61
CA ALA A 92 9.10 -37.96 -11.71
C ALA A 92 8.59 -37.43 -10.35
N ALA A 93 8.90 -38.12 -9.25
CA ALA A 93 8.55 -37.66 -7.90
C ALA A 93 9.30 -36.38 -7.50
N LYS A 94 10.58 -36.24 -7.88
CA LYS A 94 11.38 -35.03 -7.65
C LYS A 94 10.86 -33.83 -8.46
N GLU A 95 10.58 -34.04 -9.74
CA GLU A 95 10.02 -33.00 -10.60
C GLU A 95 8.63 -32.57 -10.12
N GLY A 96 7.77 -33.55 -9.78
CA GLY A 96 6.46 -33.30 -9.18
C GLY A 96 6.57 -32.48 -7.90
N ALA A 97 7.44 -32.87 -6.96
CA ALA A 97 7.64 -32.12 -5.72
C ALA A 97 8.08 -30.68 -5.98
N LEU A 98 9.00 -30.46 -6.93
CA LEU A 98 9.51 -29.13 -7.27
C LEU A 98 8.41 -28.25 -7.89
N VAL A 99 7.67 -28.75 -8.88
CA VAL A 99 6.61 -28.00 -9.56
C VAL A 99 5.46 -27.67 -8.60
N MET A 100 5.08 -28.60 -7.73
CA MET A 100 4.06 -28.37 -6.72
C MET A 100 4.52 -27.35 -5.67
N ALA A 101 5.76 -27.45 -5.18
CA ALA A 101 6.33 -26.48 -4.25
C ALA A 101 6.41 -25.07 -4.86
N LEU A 102 6.83 -24.96 -6.12
CA LEU A 102 6.92 -23.68 -6.81
C LEU A 102 5.54 -23.02 -6.96
N ASN A 103 4.49 -23.82 -7.24
CA ASN A 103 3.11 -23.32 -7.24
C ASN A 103 2.67 -22.79 -5.88
N LEU A 104 2.97 -23.51 -4.79
CA LEU A 104 2.62 -23.09 -3.43
C LEU A 104 3.25 -21.73 -3.10
N VAL A 105 4.54 -21.56 -3.42
CA VAL A 105 5.30 -20.32 -3.19
C VAL A 105 4.80 -19.19 -4.08
N ALA A 106 4.57 -19.45 -5.37
CA ALA A 106 4.09 -18.45 -6.31
C ALA A 106 2.75 -17.85 -5.86
N MET A 107 1.82 -18.70 -5.41
CA MET A 107 0.52 -18.24 -4.94
C MET A 107 0.62 -17.38 -3.67
N MET A 108 1.50 -17.74 -2.73
CA MET A 108 1.80 -16.92 -1.54
C MET A 108 2.40 -15.57 -1.92
N ALA A 109 3.34 -15.56 -2.87
CA ALA A 109 3.98 -14.34 -3.34
C ALA A 109 2.97 -13.40 -4.00
N VAL A 110 2.04 -13.91 -4.82
CA VAL A 110 0.97 -13.09 -5.44
C VAL A 110 0.07 -12.46 -4.39
N GLN A 111 -0.33 -13.20 -3.35
CA GLN A 111 -1.15 -12.65 -2.27
C GLN A 111 -0.40 -11.57 -1.48
N ALA A 112 0.86 -11.82 -1.15
CA ALA A 112 1.69 -10.85 -0.43
C ALA A 112 1.85 -9.55 -1.26
N MET A 113 2.18 -9.68 -2.55
CA MET A 113 2.29 -8.55 -3.48
C MET A 113 0.97 -7.79 -3.58
N HIS A 114 -0.17 -8.49 -3.73
CA HIS A 114 -1.50 -7.87 -3.76
C HIS A 114 -1.70 -6.97 -2.54
N VAL A 115 -1.50 -7.51 -1.33
CA VAL A 115 -1.69 -6.75 -0.07
C VAL A 115 -0.74 -5.56 0.02
N VAL A 116 0.54 -5.74 -0.31
CA VAL A 116 1.55 -4.68 -0.26
C VAL A 116 1.21 -3.56 -1.24
N THR A 117 0.89 -3.88 -2.50
CA THR A 117 0.47 -2.89 -3.50
C THR A 117 -0.76 -2.12 -3.03
N GLY A 118 -1.73 -2.79 -2.39
CA GLY A 118 -2.89 -2.12 -1.81
C GLY A 118 -2.54 -1.12 -0.70
N LYS A 119 -1.52 -1.41 0.12
CA LYS A 119 -1.01 -0.49 1.13
C LYS A 119 -0.24 0.68 0.52
N CYS A 120 0.59 0.43 -0.49
CA CYS A 120 1.34 1.46 -1.21
C CYS A 120 0.40 2.49 -1.85
N ILE A 121 -0.62 2.05 -2.59
CA ILE A 121 -1.61 2.94 -3.22
C ILE A 121 -2.34 3.80 -2.18
N LYS A 122 -2.71 3.21 -1.04
CA LYS A 122 -3.32 3.98 0.06
C LYS A 122 -2.36 5.03 0.60
N LEU A 123 -1.10 4.68 0.81
CA LEU A 123 -0.08 5.59 1.32
C LEU A 123 0.13 6.79 0.38
N GLU A 124 0.21 6.53 -0.93
CA GLU A 124 0.32 7.59 -1.94
C GLU A 124 -0.90 8.52 -1.93
N LEU A 125 -2.10 7.96 -1.85
CA LEU A 125 -3.33 8.74 -1.76
C LEU A 125 -3.36 9.62 -0.49
N HIS A 126 -2.88 9.10 0.64
CA HIS A 126 -2.74 9.90 1.87
C HIS A 126 -1.72 11.03 1.71
N MET A 127 -0.57 10.78 1.05
CA MET A 127 0.41 11.83 0.77
C MET A 127 -0.13 12.91 -0.16
N ASP A 128 -0.90 12.55 -1.19
CA ASP A 128 -1.52 13.49 -2.11
C ASP A 128 -2.57 14.38 -1.41
N ILE A 129 -3.38 13.79 -0.53
CA ILE A 129 -4.33 14.56 0.29
C ILE A 129 -3.59 15.53 1.20
N LEU A 130 -2.54 15.07 1.89
CA LEU A 130 -1.76 15.92 2.79
C LEU A 130 -1.10 17.08 2.03
N LYS A 131 -0.58 16.81 0.83
CA LYS A 131 0.00 17.83 -0.05
C LYS A 131 -1.05 18.86 -0.47
N ARG A 132 -2.26 18.43 -0.84
CA ARG A 132 -3.37 19.34 -1.18
C ARG A 132 -3.80 20.17 0.03
N GLN A 133 -3.89 19.57 1.22
CA GLN A 133 -4.21 20.28 2.46
C GLN A 133 -3.13 21.34 2.78
N ALA A 134 -1.85 20.98 2.67
CA ALA A 134 -0.74 21.92 2.87
C ALA A 134 -0.76 23.07 1.84
N GLN A 135 -1.08 22.78 0.58
CA GLN A 135 -1.23 23.80 -0.46
C GLN A 135 -2.39 24.76 -0.16
N GLN A 136 -3.54 24.25 0.26
CA GLN A 136 -4.70 25.07 0.62
C GLN A 136 -4.42 25.95 1.84
N GLN A 137 -3.78 25.40 2.88
CA GLN A 137 -3.34 26.18 4.05
C GLN A 137 -2.32 27.25 3.66
N GLY A 138 -1.37 26.94 2.79
CA GLY A 138 -0.39 27.91 2.29
C GLY A 138 -1.04 29.02 1.45
N GLN A 139 -2.02 28.70 0.62
CA GLN A 139 -2.79 29.70 -0.14
C GLN A 139 -3.62 30.60 0.78
N PHE A 140 -4.26 30.03 1.79
CA PHE A 140 -5.01 30.78 2.79
C PHE A 140 -4.10 31.71 3.61
N ALA A 141 -2.94 31.23 4.06
CA ALA A 141 -1.96 32.04 4.77
C ALA A 141 -1.44 33.20 3.90
N LYS A 142 -1.19 32.97 2.61
CA LYS A 142 -0.85 34.03 1.66
C LYS A 142 -1.95 35.08 1.53
N GLN A 143 -3.20 34.65 1.41
CA GLN A 143 -4.35 35.57 1.35
C GLN A 143 -4.50 36.42 2.61
N LEU A 144 -4.25 35.85 3.80
CA LEU A 144 -4.25 36.61 5.06
C LEU A 144 -3.13 37.66 5.11
N LEU A 145 -1.91 37.29 4.74
CA LEU A 145 -0.78 38.22 4.70
C LEU A 145 -1.01 39.36 3.71
N GLU A 146 -1.50 39.05 2.50
CA GLU A 146 -1.85 40.06 1.51
C GLU A 146 -3.01 40.98 1.96
N ALA A 147 -3.97 40.45 2.72
CA ALA A 147 -5.06 41.24 3.29
C ALA A 147 -4.59 42.20 4.39
N ASP A 148 -3.62 41.79 5.22
CA ASP A 148 -3.02 42.64 6.25
C ASP A 148 -2.08 43.70 5.65
N GLU A 149 -1.29 43.37 4.61
CA GLU A 149 -0.49 44.37 3.88
C GLU A 149 -1.35 45.45 3.20
N LYS A 150 -2.51 45.07 2.66
CA LYS A 150 -3.48 46.02 2.07
C LYS A 150 -4.15 46.91 3.12
N LYS A 151 -4.36 46.41 4.35
CA LYS A 151 -4.87 47.24 5.46
C LYS A 151 -3.82 48.22 5.98
N ALA A 152 -2.54 47.83 6.00
CA ALA A 152 -1.46 48.71 6.44
C ALA A 152 -1.19 49.88 5.47
N THR A 153 -1.41 49.69 4.17
CA THR A 153 -1.19 50.74 3.15
C THR A 153 -2.38 51.68 2.93
N SER A 154 -3.59 51.28 3.33
CA SER A 154 -4.80 52.11 3.26
C SER A 154 -5.04 52.99 4.51
N GLY A 155 -4.18 52.87 5.53
CA GLY A 155 -4.40 53.43 6.86
C GLY A 155 -3.53 54.63 7.24
N VAL A 156 -2.84 55.29 6.29
CA VAL A 156 -2.16 56.57 6.60
C VAL A 156 -3.22 57.68 6.50
N PRO A 157 -3.71 58.25 7.62
CA PRO A 157 -4.61 59.38 7.55
C PRO A 157 -3.80 60.56 7.00
N LEU A 158 -4.33 61.25 5.98
CA LEU A 158 -3.81 62.57 5.60
C LEU A 158 -3.82 63.44 6.87
N GLU A 159 -2.67 64.00 7.24
CA GLU A 159 -2.53 64.92 8.37
C GLU A 159 -3.59 66.04 8.26
N SER A 160 -4.66 65.89 9.04
CA SER A 160 -5.69 66.90 9.19
C SER A 160 -5.10 68.02 10.05
N LYS A 161 -4.60 69.07 9.40
CA LYS A 161 -4.42 70.39 10.02
C LYS A 161 -5.73 70.78 10.73
N MET A 162 -5.68 70.93 12.05
CA MET A 162 -6.71 71.68 12.79
C MET A 162 -6.08 72.78 13.63
N PRO A 163 -6.81 73.89 13.82
CA PRO A 163 -6.26 75.23 13.91
C PRO A 163 -6.00 75.65 15.36
N GLU A 164 -5.13 76.63 15.52
CA GLU A 164 -4.85 77.29 16.79
C GLU A 164 -6.13 77.87 17.41
N THR A 165 -6.38 77.63 18.70
CA THR A 165 -7.19 78.55 19.51
C THR A 165 -6.67 78.56 20.96
N LYS A 166 -6.13 79.72 21.36
CA LYS A 166 -5.82 80.09 22.75
C LYS A 166 -7.09 80.52 23.48
N ALA A 167 -7.29 80.07 24.72
CA ALA A 167 -7.54 80.91 25.92
C ALA A 167 -8.05 80.09 27.14
N ASN A 168 -7.34 80.25 28.27
CA ASN A 168 -7.72 80.25 29.71
C ASN A 168 -9.08 79.65 30.16
N GLY A 169 -9.26 78.96 31.29
CA GLY A 169 -8.47 78.74 32.51
C GLY A 169 -9.43 78.49 33.70
N ALA A 170 -8.97 77.72 34.70
CA ALA A 170 -9.46 77.57 36.08
C ALA A 170 -10.69 76.66 36.40
N GLU A 171 -10.56 76.04 37.59
CA GLU A 171 -11.50 75.23 38.39
C GLU A 171 -11.55 73.72 38.06
N GLY A 172 -11.19 72.77 38.94
CA GLY A 172 -10.95 72.82 40.38
C GLY A 172 -11.62 71.63 41.07
N GLU A 173 -10.83 70.62 41.44
CA GLU A 173 -10.91 69.86 42.70
C GLU A 173 -12.31 69.47 43.23
N ALA A 174 -12.76 68.22 42.99
CA ALA A 174 -13.90 67.66 43.74
C ALA A 174 -13.97 66.12 43.92
N GLU A 175 -13.00 65.30 43.47
CA GLU A 175 -13.19 63.82 43.54
C GLU A 175 -12.03 63.00 44.14
N SER A 176 -11.02 63.64 44.75
CA SER A 176 -9.91 62.94 45.40
C SER A 176 -10.09 62.68 46.91
N GLU A 177 -11.21 63.07 47.52
CA GLU A 177 -11.45 62.89 48.98
C GLU A 177 -12.17 61.59 49.38
N MET A 178 -12.72 60.79 48.46
CA MET A 178 -13.52 59.61 48.84
C MET A 178 -12.70 58.32 49.16
N ARG A 179 -11.36 58.39 49.19
CA ARG A 179 -10.48 57.19 49.23
C ARG A 179 -9.62 57.03 50.49
N LYS A 180 -9.91 57.76 51.58
CA LYS A 180 -9.14 57.71 52.84
C LYS A 180 -9.99 57.46 54.10
N ARG A 181 -11.00 56.60 54.02
CA ARG A 181 -11.61 55.98 55.21
C ARG A 181 -11.74 54.49 54.99
N ASP A 182 -10.68 53.78 55.36
CA ASP A 182 -10.68 52.43 55.96
C ASP A 182 -9.40 52.32 56.82
#